data_AF-A0ABD5L445-F1
#
_entry.id   AF-A0ABD5L445-F1
#
_cell.length_a   1.000
_cell.length_b   1.000
_cell.length_c   1.000
_cell.angle_alpha   90.00
_cell.angle_beta   90.00
_cell.angle_gamma   90.00
#
_symmetry.space_group_name_H-M   'P 1'
#
loop_
_entity.id
_entity.type
_entity.pdbx_description
1 polymer ?
#
loop_
_entity_poly.entity_id
_entity_poly.type
_entity_poly.pdbx_seq_one_letter_code
_entity_poly.pdbx_strand_id
1 'polypeptide(L)'
;MSTEKVEYKVVGKGILNAFWFGLIVFIIALIINHVNPHSHYGGWSTLSRGLSMVFIIFGAGVYCFFCFIIAINEWLDNRKKSHVNTEKAMIATFLHGTVALFVGGCTLIIFYQ
;
A
#
# COMPACT_ATOMS: atom_id res chain seq x y z
N MET A 1 -12.68 6.53 -44.58
CA MET A 1 -11.72 6.03 -43.58
C MET A 1 -11.90 6.88 -42.33
N SER A 2 -12.69 6.39 -41.38
CA SER A 2 -12.97 7.10 -40.12
C SER A 2 -11.71 7.10 -39.27
N THR A 3 -11.11 8.26 -39.08
CA THR A 3 -10.07 8.50 -38.09
C THR A 3 -10.73 8.47 -36.70
N GLU A 4 -11.00 7.27 -36.19
CA GLU A 4 -11.27 7.10 -34.76
C GLU A 4 -10.05 7.67 -34.02
N LYS A 5 -10.23 8.84 -33.40
CA LYS A 5 -9.25 9.42 -32.49
C LYS A 5 -9.09 8.42 -31.36
N VAL A 6 -8.03 7.63 -31.40
CA VAL A 6 -7.79 6.67 -30.33
C VAL A 6 -7.49 7.46 -29.07
N GLU A 7 -8.48 7.51 -28.18
CA GLU A 7 -8.44 8.32 -26.98
C GLU A 7 -7.34 7.79 -26.06
N TYR A 8 -6.36 8.64 -25.76
CA TYR A 8 -5.22 8.25 -24.94
C TYR A 8 -5.67 8.05 -23.49
N LYS A 9 -5.81 6.79 -23.07
CA LYS A 9 -6.32 6.44 -21.74
C LYS A 9 -5.18 6.31 -20.74
N VAL A 10 -5.28 6.98 -19.59
CA VAL A 10 -4.32 6.80 -18.47
C VAL A 10 -4.89 5.83 -17.46
N VAL A 11 -4.13 4.79 -17.14
CA VAL A 11 -4.55 3.66 -16.29
C VAL A 11 -3.70 3.64 -15.01
N GLY A 12 -4.29 3.24 -13.87
CA GLY A 12 -3.58 3.17 -12.58
C GLY A 12 -3.46 4.49 -11.81
N LYS A 13 -4.05 5.61 -12.28
CA LYS A 13 -4.07 6.88 -11.53
C LYS A 13 -4.75 6.72 -10.17
N GLY A 14 -5.87 5.98 -10.13
CA GLY A 14 -6.61 5.74 -8.88
C GLY A 14 -5.79 4.96 -7.86
N ILE A 15 -5.15 3.87 -8.29
CA ILE A 15 -4.39 3.00 -7.39
C ILE A 15 -3.09 3.66 -6.92
N LEU A 16 -2.46 4.49 -7.78
CA LEU A 16 -1.33 5.31 -7.37
C LEU A 16 -1.73 6.37 -6.34
N ASN A 17 -2.87 7.02 -6.50
CA ASN A 17 -3.39 7.96 -5.50
C ASN A 17 -3.75 7.25 -4.18
N ALA A 18 -4.27 6.03 -4.26
CA ALA A 18 -4.56 5.20 -3.09
C ALA A 18 -3.29 4.92 -2.27
N PHE A 19 -2.14 4.70 -2.93
CA PHE A 19 -0.85 4.59 -2.23
C PHE A 19 -0.53 5.83 -1.39
N TRP A 20 -0.60 7.02 -1.99
CA TRP A 20 -0.29 8.27 -1.30
C TRP A 20 -1.25 8.55 -0.15
N PHE A 21 -2.54 8.30 -0.34
CA PHE A 21 -3.53 8.43 0.72
C PHE A 21 -3.26 7.43 1.86
N GLY A 22 -3.00 6.16 1.52
CA GLY A 22 -2.63 5.13 2.48
C GLY A 22 -1.39 5.49 3.29
N LEU A 23 -0.37 6.07 2.65
CA LEU A 23 0.85 6.53 3.32
C LEU A 23 0.56 7.63 4.35
N ILE A 24 -0.29 8.61 4.00
CA ILE A 24 -0.69 9.68 4.93
C ILE A 24 -1.42 9.10 6.13
N VAL A 25 -2.40 8.21 5.89
CA VAL A 25 -3.16 7.55 6.97
C VAL A 25 -2.24 6.72 7.86
N PHE A 26 -1.28 5.99 7.28
CA PHE A 26 -0.29 5.21 8.01
C PHE A 26 0.57 6.08 8.92
N ILE A 27 1.10 7.21 8.40
CA ILE A 27 1.90 8.16 9.19
C ILE A 27 1.06 8.73 10.34
N ILE A 28 -0.19 9.14 10.08
CA ILE A 28 -1.10 9.65 11.11
C ILE A 28 -1.34 8.60 12.19
N ALA A 29 -1.60 7.34 11.80
CA ALA A 29 -1.82 6.25 12.75
C ALA A 29 -0.59 6.01 13.63
N LEU A 30 0.63 6.06 13.07
CA LEU A 30 1.87 5.96 13.84
C LEU A 30 2.06 7.13 14.80
N ILE A 31 1.79 8.36 14.36
CA ILE A 31 1.88 9.55 15.21
C ILE A 31 0.89 9.41 16.38
N ILE A 32 -0.37 9.07 16.11
CA ILE A 32 -1.39 8.85 17.14
C ILE A 32 -0.93 7.77 18.11
N ASN A 33 -0.48 6.61 17.63
CA ASN A 33 0.03 5.54 18.49
C ASN A 33 1.24 5.99 19.35
N HIS A 34 2.07 6.89 18.82
CA HIS A 34 3.21 7.43 19.53
C HIS A 34 2.82 8.48 20.57
N VAL A 35 1.99 9.47 20.23
CA VAL A 35 1.67 10.60 21.11
C VAL A 35 0.55 10.30 22.11
N ASN A 36 -0.26 9.27 21.85
CA ASN A 36 -1.39 8.95 22.71
C ASN A 36 -0.88 8.53 24.11
N PRO A 37 -1.30 9.23 25.19
CA PRO A 37 -0.90 8.95 26.55
C PRO A 37 -1.55 7.65 27.03
N HIS A 38 -1.05 6.52 26.54
CA HIS A 38 -1.23 5.24 27.20
C HIS A 38 -0.55 5.39 28.56
N SER A 39 -1.35 5.61 29.61
CA SER A 39 -0.96 5.74 31.02
C SER A 39 0.57 5.73 31.26
N HIS A 40 1.13 6.91 31.53
CA HIS A 40 2.58 7.19 31.61
C HIS A 40 3.38 6.38 32.66
N TYR A 41 2.79 5.37 33.30
CA TYR A 41 3.38 4.56 34.35
C TYR A 41 3.08 3.07 34.14
N GLY A 42 4.12 2.27 33.84
CA GLY A 42 4.11 0.80 33.87
C GLY A 42 4.33 0.09 32.52
N GLY A 43 4.75 -1.18 32.55
CA GLY A 43 5.05 -1.97 31.34
C GLY A 43 3.87 -2.25 30.40
N TRP A 44 2.64 -2.08 30.89
CA TRP A 44 1.41 -2.28 30.12
C TRP A 44 1.21 -1.24 29.01
N SER A 45 1.62 0.01 29.22
CA SER A 45 1.51 1.06 28.19
C SER A 45 2.51 0.84 27.05
N THR A 46 3.73 0.40 27.37
CA THR A 46 4.73 0.01 26.37
C THR A 46 4.27 -1.19 25.56
N LEU A 47 3.70 -2.22 26.20
CA LEU A 47 3.15 -3.39 25.51
C LEU A 47 2.00 -3.00 24.56
N SER A 48 1.04 -2.18 25.03
CA SER A 48 -0.09 -1.71 24.22
C SER A 48 0.38 -0.92 22.98
N ARG A 49 1.37 -0.02 23.14
CA ARG A 49 1.92 0.76 22.02
C ARG A 49 2.63 -0.13 21.01
N GLY A 50 3.40 -1.12 21.48
CA GLY A 50 4.06 -2.09 20.62
C GLY A 50 3.06 -2.94 19.83
N LEU A 51 2.03 -3.46 20.50
CA LEU A 51 1.00 -4.28 19.86
C LEU A 51 0.20 -3.49 18.81
N SER A 52 -0.21 -2.27 19.14
CA SER A 52 -0.87 -1.36 18.20
C SER A 52 0.01 -1.04 16.99
N MET A 53 1.31 -0.84 17.19
CA MET A 53 2.25 -0.61 16.09
C MET A 53 2.32 -1.82 15.14
N VAL A 54 2.35 -3.04 15.68
CA VAL A 54 2.30 -4.27 14.88
C VAL A 54 1.01 -4.34 14.06
N PHE A 55 -0.15 -4.04 14.66
CA PHE A 55 -1.41 -4.03 13.92
C PHE A 55 -1.46 -2.97 12.82
N ILE A 56 -0.93 -1.77 13.07
CA ILE A 56 -0.84 -0.70 12.06
C ILE A 56 0.03 -1.14 10.87
N ILE A 57 1.20 -1.71 11.15
CA ILE A 57 2.13 -2.19 10.11
C ILE A 57 1.53 -3.36 9.34
N PHE A 58 0.95 -4.33 10.05
CA PHE A 58 0.32 -5.49 9.41
C PHE A 58 -0.89 -5.09 8.56
N GLY A 59 -1.75 -4.21 9.08
CA GLY A 59 -2.88 -3.65 8.34
C GLY A 59 -2.45 -2.91 7.08
N ALA A 60 -1.38 -2.11 7.16
CA ALA A 60 -0.79 -1.45 5.99
C ALA A 60 -0.25 -2.46 4.96
N GLY A 61 0.39 -3.55 5.42
CA GLY A 61 0.85 -4.63 4.54
C GLY A 61 -0.28 -5.33 3.80
N VAL A 62 -1.35 -5.70 4.51
CA VAL A 62 -2.54 -6.34 3.91
C VAL A 62 -3.21 -5.39 2.92
N TYR A 63 -3.38 -4.12 3.28
CA TYR A 63 -3.91 -3.08 2.39
C TYR A 63 -3.09 -2.97 1.10
N CYS A 64 -1.76 -2.83 1.23
CA CYS A 64 -0.86 -2.74 0.08
C CYS A 64 -0.90 -4.02 -0.76
N PHE A 65 -1.04 -5.20 -0.15
CA PHE A 65 -1.17 -6.45 -0.89
C PHE A 65 -2.42 -6.47 -1.78
N PHE A 66 -3.58 -6.06 -1.26
CA PHE A 66 -4.79 -5.95 -2.09
C PHE A 66 -4.63 -4.93 -3.21
N CYS A 67 -4.10 -3.73 -2.92
CA CYS A 67 -3.85 -2.73 -3.94
C CYS A 67 -2.83 -3.19 -4.99
N PHE A 68 -1.82 -3.97 -4.60
CA PHE A 68 -0.86 -4.59 -5.51
C PHE A 68 -1.55 -5.54 -6.50
N ILE A 69 -2.44 -6.42 -6.03
CA ILE A 69 -3.18 -7.34 -6.91
C ILE A 69 -4.06 -6.58 -7.90
N ILE A 70 -4.69 -5.49 -7.47
CA ILE A 70 -5.49 -4.65 -8.38
C ILE A 70 -4.57 -3.94 -9.39
N ALA A 71 -3.45 -3.36 -8.95
CA ALA A 71 -2.50 -2.65 -9.80
C ALA A 71 -1.87 -3.55 -10.86
N ILE A 72 -1.46 -4.77 -10.48
CA ILE A 72 -0.83 -5.72 -11.39
C ILE A 72 -1.84 -6.21 -12.43
N ASN A 73 -3.09 -6.48 -12.05
CA ASN A 73 -4.15 -6.83 -13.00
C ASN A 73 -4.41 -5.67 -13.98
N GLU A 74 -4.56 -4.44 -13.47
CA GLU A 74 -4.80 -3.26 -14.30
C GLU A 74 -3.63 -3.00 -15.27
N TRP A 75 -2.40 -3.26 -14.83
CA TRP A 75 -1.21 -3.18 -15.68
C TRP A 75 -1.19 -4.29 -16.74
N LEU A 76 -1.41 -5.56 -16.36
CA LEU A 76 -1.37 -6.71 -17.26
C LEU A 76 -2.43 -6.61 -18.37
N ASP A 77 -3.63 -6.15 -18.04
CA ASP A 77 -4.75 -6.00 -18.99
C ASP A 77 -4.52 -4.89 -20.03
N ASN A 78 -3.65 -3.93 -19.73
CA ASN A 78 -3.49 -2.73 -20.53
C ASN A 78 -2.08 -2.58 -21.16
N ARG A 79 -1.06 -3.32 -20.69
CA ARG A 79 0.33 -3.17 -21.16
C ARG A 79 0.56 -3.45 -22.64
N LYS A 80 -0.35 -4.18 -23.30
CA LYS A 80 -0.25 -4.52 -24.74
C LYS A 80 -1.01 -3.52 -25.64
N LYS A 81 -1.71 -2.54 -25.07
CA LYS A 81 -2.52 -1.57 -25.82
C LYS A 81 -1.67 -0.33 -26.13
N SER A 82 -1.44 -0.04 -27.41
CA SER A 82 -0.60 1.08 -27.86
C SER A 82 -1.11 2.47 -27.47
N HIS A 83 -2.40 2.58 -27.14
CA HIS A 83 -3.07 3.85 -26.85
C HIS A 83 -3.37 4.05 -25.35
N VAL A 84 -2.72 3.27 -24.49
CA VAL A 84 -2.93 3.32 -23.04
C VAL A 84 -1.61 3.60 -22.33
N ASN A 85 -1.58 4.66 -21.51
CA ASN A 85 -0.46 4.91 -20.62
C ASN A 85 -0.63 4.07 -19.35
N THR A 86 0.27 3.10 -19.17
CA THR A 86 0.31 2.20 -18.02
C THR A 86 1.40 2.52 -17.02
N GLU A 87 2.14 3.63 -17.19
CA GLU A 87 3.26 4.03 -16.32
C GLU A 87 2.82 4.14 -14.86
N LYS A 88 1.66 4.76 -14.62
CA LYS A 88 1.11 4.92 -13.26
C LYS A 88 0.71 3.59 -12.63
N ALA A 89 0.10 2.69 -13.40
CA ALA A 89 -0.22 1.34 -12.93
C ALA A 89 1.06 0.55 -12.60
N MET A 90 2.12 0.70 -13.39
CA MET A 90 3.42 0.09 -13.14
C MET A 90 4.06 0.62 -11.85
N ILE A 91 4.08 1.94 -11.65
CA ILE A 91 4.60 2.58 -10.43
C ILE A 91 3.77 2.12 -9.21
N ALA A 92 2.45 2.12 -9.31
CA ALA A 92 1.57 1.68 -8.24
C ALA A 92 1.83 0.20 -7.87
N THR A 93 2.02 -0.67 -8.86
CA THR A 93 2.37 -2.08 -8.67
C THR A 93 3.69 -2.19 -7.89
N PHE A 94 4.72 -1.45 -8.29
CA PHE A 94 6.02 -1.49 -7.60
C PHE A 94 5.94 -1.02 -6.15
N LEU A 95 5.27 0.12 -5.90
CA LEU A 95 5.16 0.71 -4.57
C LEU A 95 4.38 -0.18 -3.60
N HIS A 96 3.16 -0.58 -3.98
CA HIS A 96 2.32 -1.45 -3.16
C HIS A 96 2.96 -2.83 -2.97
N GLY A 97 3.55 -3.38 -4.03
CA GLY A 97 4.24 -4.68 -3.98
C GLY A 97 5.43 -4.67 -3.03
N THR A 98 6.24 -3.61 -3.04
CA THR A 98 7.40 -3.49 -2.13
C THR A 98 6.97 -3.49 -0.67
N VAL A 99 5.94 -2.72 -0.31
CA VAL A 99 5.42 -2.67 1.07
C VAL A 99 4.83 -4.03 1.48
N ALA A 100 4.03 -4.64 0.59
CA ALA A 100 3.42 -5.94 0.86
C ALA A 100 4.49 -7.04 1.07
N LEU A 101 5.53 -7.06 0.24
CA LEU A 101 6.65 -8.00 0.38
C LEU A 101 7.44 -7.75 1.66
N PHE A 102 7.72 -6.49 2.00
CA PHE A 102 8.42 -6.15 3.22
C PHE A 102 7.66 -6.63 4.46
N VAL A 103 6.38 -6.27 4.58
CA VAL A 103 5.55 -6.66 5.73
C VAL A 103 5.35 -8.17 5.78
N GLY A 104 5.11 -8.81 4.62
CA GLY A 104 5.01 -10.26 4.52
C GLY A 104 6.30 -10.97 4.96
N GLY A 105 7.47 -10.48 4.52
CA GLY A 105 8.77 -10.99 4.92
C GLY A 105 9.03 -10.86 6.42
N CYS A 106 8.76 -9.68 7.00
CA CYS A 106 8.86 -9.48 8.45
C CYS A 106 7.94 -10.43 9.23
N THR A 107 6.71 -10.63 8.76
CA THR A 107 5.75 -11.53 9.39
C THR A 107 6.25 -12.97 9.35
N LEU A 108 6.76 -13.44 8.21
CA LEU A 108 7.30 -14.80 8.08
C LEU A 108 8.51 -15.02 8.99
N ILE A 109 9.43 -14.05 9.09
CA ILE A 109 10.59 -14.19 9.99
C ILE A 109 10.16 -14.42 11.45
N ILE A 110 9.08 -13.76 11.90
CA ILE A 110 8.58 -13.90 13.27
C ILE A 110 7.98 -15.30 13.52
N PHE A 111 7.28 -15.87 12.55
CA PHE A 111 6.62 -17.17 12.71
C PHE A 111 7.52 -18.39 12.44
N TYR A 112 8.67 -18.19 11.81
CA TYR A 112 9.64 -19.25 11.50
C TYR A 112 10.90 -19.19 12.37
N GLN A 113 10.91 -18.36 13.42
CA GLN A 113 11.87 -18.40 14.54
C GLN A 113 11.42 -19.38 15.62
#